data_AF-A0A6V7LYS9-F1
#
_entry.id   AF-A0A6V7LYS9-F1
#
_cell.length_a   1.000
_cell.length_b   1.000
_cell.length_c   1.000
_cell.angle_alpha   90.00
_cell.angle_beta   90.00
_cell.angle_gamma   90.00
#
_symmetry.space_group_name_H-M   'P 1'
#
loop_
_entity.id
_entity.type
_entity.pdbx_description
1 polymer ?
#
loop_
_entity_poly.entity_id
_entity_poly.type
_entity_poly.pdbx_seq_one_letter_code
_entity_poly.pdbx_strand_id
1 'polypeptide(L)'
;NLRKAIADSKKRCWIELIEEVNNDPWGRPYKVVMSRLNRYQQPTCPDQLERIVKVLFPMQEPFEYHVEHEEKEMIPPITHKELMQACRRVENSKAPGMDHIPNIALKTAIQTAPQMFLDMYNRCLAEGIFPERWKRQRLALLPKGSKPPDDPSS
;
A
#
# COMPACT_ATOMS: atom_id res chain seq x y z
N ASN A 1 -31.52 -4.12 27.39
CA ASN A 1 -31.00 -3.91 26.00
C ASN A 1 -29.48 -4.05 26.04
N LEU A 2 -28.95 -5.15 25.51
CA LEU A 2 -27.53 -5.52 25.60
C LEU A 2 -26.58 -4.48 24.99
N ARG A 3 -27.00 -3.82 23.90
CA ARG A 3 -26.18 -2.79 23.22
C ARG A 3 -25.91 -1.59 24.14
N LYS A 4 -26.91 -1.16 24.91
CA LYS A 4 -26.77 -0.05 25.86
C LYS A 4 -25.78 -0.41 26.99
N ALA A 5 -25.90 -1.60 27.55
CA ALA A 5 -24.99 -2.09 28.59
C ALA A 5 -23.53 -2.20 28.10
N ILE A 6 -23.30 -2.65 26.85
CA ILE A 6 -21.96 -2.68 26.24
C ILE A 6 -21.40 -1.26 26.07
N ALA A 7 -22.22 -0.31 25.61
CA ALA A 7 -21.79 1.08 25.44
C ALA A 7 -21.41 1.73 26.78
N ASP A 8 -22.24 1.54 27.81
CA ASP A 8 -21.99 2.06 29.16
C ASP A 8 -20.74 1.42 29.80
N SER A 9 -20.53 0.12 29.58
CA SER A 9 -19.32 -0.59 30.02
C SER A 9 -18.05 -0.04 29.35
N LYS A 10 -18.06 0.14 28.02
CA LYS A 10 -16.93 0.71 27.28
C LYS A 10 -16.61 2.14 27.74
N LYS A 11 -17.63 2.96 28.01
CA LYS A 11 -17.46 4.32 28.52
C LYS A 11 -16.79 4.32 29.89
N ARG A 12 -17.22 3.46 30.82
CA ARG A 12 -16.61 3.34 32.16
C ARG A 12 -15.15 2.89 32.07
N CYS A 13 -14.86 1.82 31.34
CA CYS A 13 -13.49 1.35 31.13
C CYS A 13 -12.58 2.43 30.53
N TRP A 14 -13.11 3.30 29.66
CA TRP A 14 -12.36 4.41 29.07
C TRP A 14 -12.05 5.51 30.09
N ILE A 15 -13.02 5.86 30.94
CA ILE A 15 -12.82 6.85 32.01
C ILE A 15 -11.79 6.34 33.02
N GLU A 16 -11.92 5.09 33.47
CA GLU A 16 -10.96 4.45 34.38
C GLU A 16 -9.54 4.45 33.82
N LEU A 17 -9.39 4.18 32.51
CA LEU A 17 -8.08 4.21 31.84
C LEU A 17 -7.49 5.64 31.82
N ILE A 18 -8.31 6.68 31.66
CA ILE A 18 -7.86 8.07 31.71
C ILE A 18 -7.44 8.46 33.13
N GLU A 19 -8.24 8.12 34.13
CA GLU A 19 -7.94 8.42 35.53
C GLU A 19 -6.64 7.76 36.00
N GLU A 20 -6.36 6.54 35.52
CA GLU A 20 -5.13 5.81 35.81
C GLU A 20 -3.86 6.54 35.35
N VAL A 21 -3.92 7.36 34.29
CA VAL A 21 -2.77 8.14 33.80
C VAL A 21 -2.21 9.08 34.87
N ASN A 22 -3.08 9.66 35.70
CA ASN A 22 -2.66 10.60 36.74
C ASN A 22 -1.99 9.91 37.92
N ASN A 23 -2.36 8.65 38.18
CA ASN A 23 -1.84 7.88 39.31
C ASN A 23 -0.56 7.09 38.94
N ASP A 24 -0.52 6.54 37.72
CA ASP A 24 0.64 5.83 37.18
C ASP A 24 0.86 6.22 35.70
N PRO A 25 1.64 7.29 35.44
CA PRO A 25 1.95 7.75 34.10
C PRO A 25 2.66 6.71 33.23
N TRP A 26 3.26 5.68 33.83
CA TRP A 26 4.02 4.61 33.15
C TRP A 26 3.31 3.25 33.19
N GLY A 27 2.07 3.23 33.69
CA GLY A 27 1.27 2.04 33.95
C GLY A 27 0.56 1.48 32.72
N ARG A 28 -0.65 0.96 32.93
CA ARG A 28 -1.46 0.37 31.85
C ARG A 28 -1.74 1.34 30.69
N PRO A 29 -2.09 2.63 30.92
CA PRO A 29 -2.35 3.56 29.82
C PRO A 29 -1.13 3.76 28.93
N TYR A 30 0.05 3.93 29.53
CA TYR A 30 1.33 4.02 28.84
C TYR A 30 1.62 2.77 28.01
N LYS A 31 1.46 1.58 28.59
CA LYS A 31 1.67 0.30 27.86
C LYS A 31 0.69 0.13 26.70
N VAL A 32 -0.56 0.56 26.85
CA VAL A 32 -1.54 0.55 25.74
C VAL A 32 -1.14 1.52 24.63
N VAL A 33 -0.63 2.70 24.96
CA VAL A 33 -0.13 3.65 23.95
C VAL A 33 1.14 3.12 23.30
N MET A 34 2.11 2.68 24.09
CA MET A 34 3.39 2.18 23.59
C MET A 34 3.26 0.89 22.79
N SER A 35 2.35 -0.02 23.12
CA SER A 35 2.05 -1.17 22.24
C SER A 35 1.44 -0.74 20.90
N ARG A 36 0.74 0.40 20.85
CA ARG A 36 0.20 0.96 19.60
C ARG A 36 1.22 1.77 18.82
N LEU A 37 2.23 2.34 19.48
CA LEU A 37 3.33 3.09 18.87
C LEU A 37 4.48 2.17 18.42
N ASN A 38 4.79 1.14 19.21
CA ASN A 38 5.77 0.09 18.91
C ASN A 38 5.22 -0.95 17.93
N ARG A 39 4.45 -0.49 16.94
CA ARG A 39 4.03 -1.32 15.83
C ARG A 39 5.20 -1.41 14.87
N TYR A 40 5.81 -2.58 14.85
CA TYR A 40 6.68 -3.05 13.79
C TYR A 40 7.98 -2.26 13.61
N GLN A 41 9.09 -2.87 14.05
CA GLN A 41 10.41 -2.46 13.60
C GLN A 41 10.69 -3.23 12.30
N GLN A 42 10.86 -2.52 11.20
CA GLN A 42 11.49 -3.06 9.99
C GLN A 42 12.85 -3.67 10.42
N PRO A 43 13.31 -4.78 9.79
CA PRO A 43 14.64 -5.29 10.05
C PRO A 43 15.68 -4.19 9.81
N THR A 44 16.29 -3.67 10.87
CA THR A 44 17.24 -2.55 10.78
C THR A 44 18.65 -3.01 10.41
N CYS A 45 18.94 -4.31 10.56
CA CYS A 45 20.22 -4.91 10.22
C CYS A 45 20.33 -5.11 8.70
N PRO A 46 21.29 -4.47 8.00
CA PRO A 46 21.43 -4.59 6.55
C PRO A 46 21.61 -6.03 6.05
N ASP A 47 22.44 -6.83 6.72
CA ASP A 47 22.72 -8.22 6.34
C ASP A 47 21.46 -9.10 6.43
N GLN A 48 20.66 -8.86 7.48
CA GLN A 48 19.41 -9.57 7.67
C GLN A 48 18.38 -9.17 6.61
N LEU A 49 18.29 -7.88 6.30
CA LEU A 49 17.41 -7.37 5.25
C LEU A 49 17.79 -7.97 3.90
N GLU A 50 19.07 -8.01 3.56
CA GLU A 50 19.57 -8.61 2.31
C GLU A 50 19.20 -10.09 2.21
N ARG A 51 19.36 -10.85 3.31
CA ARG A 51 18.93 -12.25 3.36
C ARG A 51 17.44 -12.41 3.09
N ILE A 52 16.61 -11.59 3.72
CA ILE A 52 15.15 -11.63 3.54
C ILE A 52 14.78 -11.31 2.09
N VAL A 53 15.39 -10.25 1.52
CA VAL A 53 15.13 -9.84 0.13
C VAL A 53 15.53 -10.93 -0.86
N LYS A 54 16.70 -11.57 -0.68
CA LYS A 54 17.17 -12.66 -1.54
C LYS A 54 16.22 -13.86 -1.56
N VAL A 55 15.58 -14.17 -0.43
CA VAL A 55 14.63 -15.28 -0.31
C VAL A 55 13.25 -14.91 -0.87
N LEU A 56 12.74 -13.71 -0.56
CA LEU A 56 11.41 -13.27 -0.99
C LEU A 56 11.36 -12.87 -2.47
N PHE A 57 12.45 -12.32 -2.99
CA PHE A 57 12.58 -11.80 -4.35
C PHE A 57 13.85 -12.37 -4.99
N PRO A 58 13.88 -13.68 -5.29
CA PRO A 58 15.05 -14.31 -5.89
C PRO A 58 15.34 -13.67 -7.24
N MET A 59 16.63 -13.47 -7.53
CA MET A 59 17.07 -13.01 -8.84
C MET A 59 16.65 -14.05 -9.87
N GLN A 60 15.83 -13.63 -10.82
CA GLN A 60 15.39 -14.49 -11.92
C GLN A 60 16.39 -14.35 -13.07
N GLU A 61 16.62 -15.44 -13.79
CA GLU A 61 17.34 -15.37 -15.06
C GLU A 61 16.65 -14.36 -15.99
N PRO A 62 17.40 -13.59 -16.79
CA PRO A 62 16.81 -12.70 -17.78
C PRO A 62 15.81 -13.48 -18.63
N PHE A 63 14.54 -13.09 -18.54
CA PHE A 63 13.51 -13.69 -19.38
C PHE A 63 13.69 -13.16 -20.80
N GLU A 64 14.14 -14.02 -21.70
CA GLU A 64 14.18 -13.70 -23.13
C GLU A 64 12.74 -13.66 -23.64
N TYR A 65 12.26 -12.45 -23.95
CA TYR A 65 11.01 -12.30 -24.68
C TYR A 65 11.20 -12.90 -26.07
N HIS A 66 10.76 -14.15 -26.25
CA HIS A 66 10.52 -14.68 -27.58
C HIS A 66 9.33 -13.92 -28.15
N VAL A 67 9.60 -12.84 -28.88
CA VAL A 67 8.60 -12.18 -29.71
C VAL A 67 8.36 -13.12 -30.88
N GLU A 68 7.49 -14.11 -30.69
CA GLU A 68 6.87 -14.75 -31.84
C GLU A 68 6.25 -13.62 -32.65
N HIS A 69 6.45 -13.64 -33.97
CA HIS A 69 5.76 -12.75 -34.89
C HIS A 69 4.27 -13.15 -34.94
N GLU A 70 3.59 -13.11 -33.80
CA GLU A 70 2.15 -13.05 -33.76
C GLU A 70 1.76 -11.72 -34.41
N GLU A 71 0.79 -11.78 -35.33
CA GLU A 71 0.14 -10.59 -35.86
C GLU A 71 -0.17 -9.68 -34.68
N LYS A 72 0.29 -8.42 -34.70
CA LYS A 72 0.05 -7.47 -33.61
C LYS A 72 -1.44 -7.44 -33.32
N GLU A 73 -1.87 -8.17 -32.31
CA GLU A 73 -3.26 -8.20 -31.90
C GLU A 73 -3.58 -6.76 -31.49
N MET A 74 -4.50 -6.14 -32.23
CA MET A 74 -4.78 -4.71 -32.04
C MET A 74 -5.50 -4.56 -30.70
N ILE A 75 -4.77 -4.14 -29.67
CA ILE A 75 -5.33 -3.84 -28.36
C ILE A 75 -6.35 -2.70 -28.56
N PRO A 76 -7.63 -2.89 -28.23
CA PRO A 76 -8.62 -1.83 -28.31
C PRO A 76 -8.21 -0.65 -27.43
N PRO A 77 -8.42 0.59 -27.89
CA PRO A 77 -8.11 1.76 -27.08
C PRO A 77 -9.02 1.81 -25.85
N ILE A 78 -8.44 2.21 -24.71
CA ILE A 78 -9.17 2.59 -23.51
C ILE A 78 -10.16 3.69 -23.87
N THR A 79 -11.39 3.53 -23.43
CA THR A 79 -12.46 4.50 -23.57
C THR A 79 -12.47 5.50 -22.42
N HIS A 80 -13.03 6.69 -22.66
CA HIS A 80 -13.25 7.67 -21.60
C HIS A 80 -14.08 7.09 -20.43
N LYS A 81 -15.04 6.21 -20.72
CA LYS A 81 -15.85 5.53 -19.69
C LYS A 81 -15.00 4.65 -18.79
N GLU A 82 -14.10 3.85 -19.37
CA GLU A 82 -13.19 2.97 -18.62
C GLU A 82 -12.23 3.78 -17.77
N LEU A 83 -11.65 4.86 -18.31
CA LEU A 83 -10.78 5.77 -17.54
C LEU A 83 -11.51 6.31 -16.31
N MET A 84 -12.74 6.80 -16.48
CA MET A 84 -13.52 7.35 -15.36
C MET A 84 -13.95 6.27 -14.36
N GLN A 85 -14.23 5.06 -14.81
CA GLN A 85 -14.51 3.93 -13.91
C GLN A 85 -13.28 3.53 -13.10
N ALA A 86 -12.10 3.44 -13.73
CA ALA A 86 -10.85 3.17 -13.05
C ALA A 86 -10.54 4.27 -12.01
N CYS A 87 -10.65 5.55 -12.41
CA CYS A 87 -10.47 6.69 -11.52
C CYS A 87 -11.36 6.63 -10.27
N ARG A 88 -12.60 6.15 -10.40
CA ARG A 88 -13.53 5.99 -9.26
C ARG A 88 -13.14 4.86 -8.32
N ARG A 89 -12.59 3.76 -8.85
CA ARG A 89 -12.16 2.58 -8.08
C ARG A 89 -10.91 2.83 -7.25
N VAL A 90 -10.09 3.82 -7.63
CA VAL A 90 -8.90 4.20 -6.86
C VAL A 90 -9.31 4.73 -5.48
N GLU A 91 -8.90 4.01 -4.43
CA GLU A 91 -9.10 4.36 -3.03
C GLU A 91 -8.19 5.53 -2.62
N ASN A 92 -8.77 6.56 -1.97
CA ASN A 92 -8.03 7.77 -1.58
C ASN A 92 -6.97 7.51 -0.49
N SER A 93 -7.14 6.45 0.31
CA SER A 93 -6.32 6.13 1.47
C SER A 93 -5.13 5.21 1.18
N LYS A 94 -4.92 4.79 -0.08
CA LYS A 94 -3.72 4.01 -0.42
C LYS A 94 -2.48 4.88 -0.31
N ALA A 95 -1.38 4.26 0.07
CA ALA A 95 -0.09 4.92 0.15
C ALA A 95 0.34 5.44 -1.23
N PRO A 96 0.90 6.66 -1.33
CA PRO A 96 1.44 7.17 -2.57
C PRO A 96 2.68 6.37 -3.02
N GLY A 97 2.99 6.45 -4.30
CA GLY A 97 4.22 5.90 -4.86
C GLY A 97 5.46 6.70 -4.46
N MET A 98 6.57 6.45 -5.16
CA MET A 98 7.83 7.18 -4.95
C MET A 98 7.75 8.66 -5.36
N ASP A 99 6.73 9.06 -6.10
CA ASP A 99 6.44 10.43 -6.50
C ASP A 99 5.77 11.26 -5.38
N HIS A 100 5.34 10.61 -4.30
CA HIS A 100 4.59 11.21 -3.21
C HIS A 100 3.26 11.87 -3.62
N ILE A 101 2.71 11.50 -4.78
CA ILE A 101 1.43 12.04 -5.26
C ILE A 101 0.29 11.22 -4.64
N PRO A 102 -0.59 11.81 -3.82
CA PRO A 102 -1.71 11.08 -3.25
C PRO A 102 -2.78 10.80 -4.29
N ASN A 103 -3.52 9.70 -4.11
CA ASN A 103 -4.61 9.31 -5.01
C ASN A 103 -5.70 10.38 -5.16
N ILE A 104 -5.90 11.22 -4.15
CA ILE A 104 -6.81 12.37 -4.25
C ILE A 104 -6.34 13.34 -5.35
N ALA A 105 -5.06 13.70 -5.35
CA ALA A 105 -4.51 14.60 -6.35
C ALA A 105 -4.55 13.99 -7.75
N LEU A 106 -4.21 12.70 -7.88
CA LEU A 106 -4.31 11.97 -9.14
C LEU A 106 -5.75 11.97 -9.68
N LYS A 107 -6.74 11.68 -8.82
CA LYS A 107 -8.15 11.69 -9.20
C LYS A 107 -8.62 13.08 -9.63
N THR A 108 -8.22 14.12 -8.90
CA THR A 108 -8.51 15.50 -9.29
C THR A 108 -7.93 15.81 -10.66
N ALA A 109 -6.67 15.45 -10.92
CA ALA A 109 -6.04 15.69 -12.22
C ALA A 109 -6.76 14.94 -13.36
N ILE A 110 -7.11 13.67 -13.17
CA ILE A 110 -7.87 12.89 -14.17
C ILE A 110 -9.25 13.49 -14.40
N GLN A 111 -9.94 13.95 -13.36
CA GLN A 111 -11.25 14.59 -13.48
C GLN A 111 -11.19 15.96 -14.18
N THR A 112 -10.11 16.72 -13.98
CA THR A 112 -9.91 18.03 -14.61
C THR A 112 -9.49 17.91 -16.07
N ALA A 113 -8.63 16.94 -16.41
CA ALA A 113 -8.05 16.81 -17.75
C ALA A 113 -8.06 15.34 -18.24
N PRO A 114 -9.23 14.68 -18.34
CA PRO A 114 -9.30 13.25 -18.63
C PRO A 114 -8.67 12.87 -19.97
N GLN A 115 -8.80 13.74 -20.98
CA GLN A 115 -8.27 13.47 -22.32
C GLN A 115 -6.75 13.30 -22.32
N MET A 116 -6.02 14.09 -21.54
CA MET A 116 -4.55 14.00 -21.43
C MET A 116 -4.12 12.61 -20.94
N PHE A 117 -4.81 12.08 -19.94
CA PHE A 117 -4.54 10.74 -19.40
C PHE A 117 -4.95 9.65 -20.39
N LEU A 118 -6.10 9.82 -21.05
CA LEU A 118 -6.59 8.87 -22.06
C LEU A 118 -5.60 8.73 -23.22
N ASP A 119 -5.12 9.85 -23.76
CA ASP A 119 -4.16 9.88 -24.85
C ASP A 119 -2.83 9.25 -24.44
N MET A 120 -2.35 9.56 -23.24
CA MET A 120 -1.13 8.98 -22.67
C MET A 120 -1.25 7.45 -22.54
N TYR A 121 -2.31 6.94 -21.91
CA TYR A 121 -2.47 5.50 -21.71
C TYR A 121 -2.66 4.74 -23.02
N ASN A 122 -3.44 5.29 -23.96
CA ASN A 122 -3.63 4.67 -25.26
C ASN A 122 -2.35 4.66 -26.11
N ARG A 123 -1.51 5.70 -26.00
CA ARG A 123 -0.20 5.70 -26.64
C ARG A 123 0.72 4.63 -26.06
N CYS A 124 0.73 4.47 -24.72
CA CYS A 124 1.48 3.39 -24.08
C CYS A 124 1.05 2.00 -24.57
N LEU A 125 -0.26 1.77 -24.73
CA LEU A 125 -0.78 0.49 -25.23
C LEU A 125 -0.46 0.26 -26.71
N ALA A 126 -0.60 1.29 -27.55
CA ALA A 126 -0.33 1.18 -28.99
C ALA A 126 1.16 0.94 -29.30
N GLU A 127 2.04 1.59 -28.54
CA GLU A 127 3.50 1.49 -28.73
C GLU A 127 4.12 0.34 -27.94
N GLY A 128 3.43 -0.16 -26.90
CA GLY A 128 3.99 -1.12 -25.95
C GLY A 128 5.06 -0.51 -25.03
N ILE A 129 5.16 0.82 -24.98
CA ILE A 129 6.19 1.55 -24.23
C ILE A 129 5.56 2.17 -22.98
N PHE A 130 6.04 1.73 -21.82
CA PHE A 130 5.62 2.25 -20.51
C PHE A 130 6.77 2.97 -19.83
N PRO A 131 6.52 4.11 -19.16
CA PRO A 131 7.58 4.84 -18.47
C PRO A 131 8.32 3.97 -17.44
N GLU A 132 9.65 3.92 -17.53
CA GLU A 132 10.49 3.17 -16.59
C GLU A 132 10.26 3.59 -15.13
N ARG A 133 9.92 4.86 -14.90
CA ARG A 133 9.59 5.36 -13.56
C ARG A 133 8.38 4.66 -12.93
N TRP A 134 7.42 4.19 -13.73
CA TRP A 134 6.24 3.48 -13.24
C TRP A 134 6.56 2.04 -12.79
N LYS A 135 7.66 1.47 -13.31
CA LYS A 135 8.14 0.13 -12.93
C LYS A 135 9.01 0.15 -11.66
N ARG A 136 9.37 1.34 -11.16
CA ARG A 136 10.16 1.52 -9.93
C ARG A 136 9.24 1.62 -8.72
N GLN A 137 9.53 0.86 -7.68
CA GLN A 137 8.79 0.88 -6.42
C GLN A 137 9.74 0.81 -5.23
N ARG A 138 9.31 1.37 -4.10
CA ARG A 138 10.00 1.20 -2.83
C ARG A 138 9.50 -0.10 -2.19
N LEU A 139 10.40 -1.07 -2.04
CA LEU A 139 10.08 -2.30 -1.34
C LEU A 139 9.80 -2.01 0.14
N ALA A 140 8.62 -2.40 0.61
CA ALA A 140 8.25 -2.35 2.02
C ALA A 140 7.96 -3.77 2.48
N LEU A 141 8.78 -4.28 3.40
CA LEU A 141 8.50 -5.56 4.04
C LEU A 141 7.36 -5.36 5.03
N LEU A 142 6.33 -6.20 4.93
CA LEU A 142 5.19 -6.24 5.82
C LEU A 142 5.09 -7.66 6.38
N PRO A 143 5.15 -7.85 7.71
CA PRO A 143 5.10 -9.16 8.31
C PRO A 143 3.70 -9.72 8.17
N LYS A 144 3.58 -10.99 7.79
CA LYS A 144 2.27 -11.63 7.72
C LYS A 144 1.98 -12.34 9.04
N GLY A 145 0.95 -11.86 9.75
CA GLY A 145 0.52 -12.42 11.02
C GLY A 145 1.48 -12.10 12.18
N SER A 146 1.59 -13.02 13.14
CA SER A 146 2.38 -12.86 14.38
C SER A 146 3.72 -13.60 14.35
N LYS A 147 4.22 -13.92 13.17
CA LYS A 147 5.48 -14.68 13.02
C LYS A 147 6.70 -13.78 13.24
N PRO A 148 7.88 -14.35 13.56
CA PRO A 148 9.08 -13.57 13.83
C PRO A 148 9.49 -12.71 12.63
N PRO A 149 9.86 -11.43 12.84
CA PRO A 149 10.23 -10.51 11.75
C PRO A 149 11.49 -10.94 10.98
N ASP A 150 12.23 -11.92 11.50
CA ASP A 150 13.53 -12.35 10.99
C ASP A 150 13.45 -13.59 10.07
N ASP A 151 12.28 -14.21 9.99
CA ASP A 151 12.00 -15.35 9.12
C ASP A 151 11.41 -14.87 7.78
N PRO A 152 12.10 -15.09 6.64
CA PRO A 152 11.62 -14.67 5.33
C PRO A 152 10.29 -15.32 4.91
N SER A 153 9.89 -16.44 5.54
CA SER A 153 8.64 -17.13 5.27
C SER A 153 7.45 -16.60 6.09
N SER A 154 7.66 -15.51 6.83
CA SER A 154 6.68 -14.96 7.78
C SER A 154 5.47 -14.30 7.14
#